data_AF-A0A090WJT8-F1
#
_entry.id   AF-A0A090WJT8-F1
#
_cell.length_a   1.000
_cell.length_b   1.000
_cell.length_c   1.000
_cell.angle_alpha   90.00
_cell.angle_beta   90.00
_cell.angle_gamma   90.00
#
_symmetry.space_group_name_H-M   'P 1'
#
loop_
_entity.id
_entity.type
_entity.pdbx_description
1 polymer ?
#
loop_
_entity_poly.entity_id
_entity_poly.type
_entity_poly.pdbx_seq_one_letter_code
_entity_poly.pdbx_strand_id
1 'polypeptide(L)'
;MSCKGETKESTPPLEKVDTQNKLDEKYLLIDISLDLGNQLDQKEFTHQCFPVINRLYKEDSVKYKMVHIIGTKLSKESNIEAYSLGYENFKKEFNKLK
;
A
#
# COMPACT_ATOMS: atom_id res chain seq x y z
N MET A 1 -5.16 59.13 -16.72
CA MET A 1 -6.05 58.18 -16.02
C MET A 1 -5.33 56.83 -15.97
N SER A 2 -4.90 56.42 -14.78
CA SER A 2 -4.27 55.13 -14.51
C SER A 2 -5.33 54.04 -14.32
N CYS A 3 -5.10 52.85 -14.84
CA CYS A 3 -5.67 51.61 -14.31
C CYS A 3 -4.53 50.67 -13.94
N LYS A 4 -4.35 50.48 -12.63
CA LYS A 4 -3.58 49.42 -11.99
C LYS A 4 -4.33 48.09 -12.14
N GLY A 5 -3.62 46.96 -12.04
CA GLY A 5 -4.25 45.70 -11.64
C GLY A 5 -3.50 44.45 -12.08
N GLU A 6 -2.45 44.10 -11.35
CA GLU A 6 -1.82 42.77 -11.36
C GLU A 6 -2.83 41.69 -10.93
N THR A 7 -2.73 40.48 -11.48
CA THR A 7 -2.80 39.28 -10.62
C THR A 7 -1.97 38.17 -11.25
N LYS A 8 -0.83 37.90 -10.59
CA LYS A 8 0.01 36.73 -10.83
C LYS A 8 -0.80 35.51 -10.43
N GLU A 9 -1.08 34.62 -11.38
CA GLU A 9 -1.62 33.30 -11.07
C GLU A 9 -0.49 32.48 -10.43
N SER A 10 -0.40 32.59 -9.11
CA SER A 10 0.51 31.81 -8.29
C SER A 10 0.05 30.36 -8.31
N THR A 11 0.68 29.53 -9.14
CA THR A 11 0.64 28.08 -9.02
C THR A 11 1.03 27.68 -7.58
N PRO A 12 0.27 26.83 -6.88
CA PRO A 12 0.67 26.39 -5.55
C PRO A 12 2.02 25.66 -5.60
N PRO A 13 2.87 25.77 -4.57
CA PRO A 13 4.21 25.17 -4.58
C PRO A 13 4.13 23.64 -4.57
N LEU A 14 4.95 23.00 -5.39
CA LEU A 14 5.10 21.55 -5.56
C LEU A 14 5.52 20.78 -4.27
N GLU A 15 5.82 21.47 -3.17
CA GLU A 15 6.34 20.85 -1.94
C GLU A 15 5.29 20.15 -1.06
N LYS A 16 3.98 20.32 -1.31
CA LYS A 16 2.94 19.68 -0.48
C LYS A 16 2.61 18.23 -0.87
N VAL A 17 3.04 17.78 -2.05
CA VAL A 17 2.64 16.48 -2.62
C VAL A 17 3.44 15.32 -1.99
N ASP A 18 4.74 15.49 -1.79
CA ASP A 18 5.61 14.44 -1.26
C ASP A 18 5.30 14.08 0.20
N THR A 19 4.88 15.06 1.02
CA THR A 19 4.58 14.85 2.43
C THR A 19 3.24 14.14 2.62
N GLN A 20 2.25 14.43 1.77
CA GLN A 20 0.94 13.77 1.81
C GLN A 20 1.04 12.31 1.36
N ASN A 21 1.77 12.03 0.28
CA ASN A 21 1.96 10.67 -0.24
C ASN A 21 2.66 9.75 0.79
N LYS A 22 3.66 10.27 1.53
CA LYS A 22 4.32 9.52 2.60
C LYS A 22 3.44 9.26 3.81
N LEU A 23 2.51 10.18 4.11
CA LEU A 23 1.55 10.01 5.20
C LEU A 23 0.56 8.88 4.84
N ASP A 24 0.06 8.90 3.61
CA ASP A 24 -0.88 7.92 3.08
C ASP A 24 -0.27 6.52 3.04
N GLU A 25 0.98 6.38 2.56
CA GLU A 25 1.73 5.11 2.58
C GLU A 25 1.82 4.52 3.99
N LYS A 26 2.14 5.35 4.98
CA LYS A 26 2.29 4.92 6.37
C LYS A 26 0.97 4.43 6.96
N TYR A 27 -0.17 5.06 6.64
CA TYR A 27 -1.48 4.60 7.08
C TYR A 27 -1.85 3.24 6.45
N LEU A 28 -1.60 3.06 5.16
CA LEU A 28 -1.85 1.78 4.47
C LEU A 28 -1.02 0.63 5.06
N LEU A 29 0.23 0.90 5.46
CA LEU A 29 1.07 -0.08 6.14
C LEU A 29 0.58 -0.42 7.55
N ILE A 30 0.00 0.55 8.28
CA ILE A 30 -0.61 0.33 9.59
C ILE A 30 -1.86 -0.52 9.45
N ASP A 31 -2.74 -0.22 8.49
CA ASP A 31 -3.97 -0.96 8.24
C ASP A 31 -3.68 -2.45 7.97
N ILE A 32 -2.75 -2.74 7.04
CA ILE A 32 -2.32 -4.13 6.80
C ILE A 32 -1.69 -4.74 8.07
N SER A 33 -0.94 -3.98 8.86
CA SER A 33 -0.30 -4.52 10.07
C SER A 33 -1.31 -4.95 11.14
N LEU A 34 -2.44 -4.24 11.25
CA LEU A 34 -3.52 -4.60 12.16
C LEU A 34 -4.20 -5.89 11.69
N ASP A 35 -4.49 -5.99 10.39
CA ASP A 35 -5.11 -7.18 9.79
C ASP A 35 -4.19 -8.42 9.90
N LEU A 36 -2.89 -8.26 9.66
CA LEU A 36 -1.88 -9.32 9.78
C LEU A 36 -1.57 -9.76 11.21
N GLY A 37 -1.98 -8.97 12.21
CA GLY A 37 -1.94 -9.38 13.62
C GLY A 37 -2.84 -10.58 13.89
N ASN A 38 -3.85 -10.78 13.05
CA ASN A 38 -4.72 -11.95 13.04
C ASN A 38 -4.31 -12.93 11.93
N GLN A 39 -4.64 -14.21 12.10
CA GLN A 39 -4.53 -15.17 11.01
C GLN A 39 -5.79 -15.08 10.15
N LEU A 40 -5.64 -14.49 8.96
CA LEU A 40 -6.73 -14.34 8.00
C LEU A 40 -6.84 -15.56 7.10
N ASP A 41 -8.06 -16.00 6.82
CA ASP A 41 -8.29 -16.96 5.75
C ASP A 41 -8.09 -16.35 4.35
N GLN A 42 -8.07 -17.18 3.32
CA GLN A 42 -7.81 -16.72 1.94
C GLN A 42 -8.83 -15.67 1.46
N LYS A 43 -10.09 -15.80 1.87
CA LYS A 43 -11.17 -14.89 1.46
C LYS A 43 -11.02 -13.55 2.16
N GLU A 44 -10.72 -13.56 3.45
CA GLU A 44 -10.43 -12.36 4.25
C GLU A 44 -9.21 -11.63 3.70
N PHE A 45 -8.09 -12.34 3.47
CA PHE A 45 -6.89 -11.74 2.90
C PHE A 45 -7.14 -11.11 1.52
N THR A 46 -7.90 -11.78 0.66
CA THR A 46 -8.20 -11.31 -0.69
C THR A 46 -9.06 -10.04 -0.68
N HIS A 47 -9.97 -9.89 0.27
CA HIS A 47 -10.85 -8.73 0.36
C HIS A 47 -10.28 -7.58 1.18
N GLN A 48 -9.47 -7.87 2.20
CA GLN A 48 -8.97 -6.87 3.15
C GLN A 48 -7.54 -6.44 2.78
N CYS A 49 -6.58 -7.37 2.77
CA CYS A 49 -5.17 -7.03 2.60
C CYS A 49 -4.76 -6.82 1.13
N PHE A 50 -5.21 -7.69 0.22
CA PHE A 50 -4.74 -7.68 -1.16
C PHE A 50 -5.00 -6.36 -1.92
N PRO A 51 -6.16 -5.68 -1.76
CA PRO A 51 -6.40 -4.38 -2.38
C PRO A 51 -5.39 -3.32 -1.94
N VAL A 52 -5.02 -3.31 -0.66
CA VAL A 52 -4.05 -2.37 -0.08
C VAL A 52 -2.64 -2.64 -0.61
N ILE A 53 -2.23 -3.91 -0.67
CA ILE A 53 -0.94 -4.32 -1.27
C ILE A 53 -0.87 -3.88 -2.74
N ASN A 54 -1.96 -4.05 -3.48
CA ASN A 54 -2.03 -3.65 -4.88
C ASN A 54 -1.95 -2.13 -5.06
N ARG A 55 -2.46 -1.35 -4.11
CA ARG A 55 -2.30 0.10 -4.08
C ARG A 55 -0.85 0.50 -3.80
N LEU A 56 -0.23 -0.06 -2.76
CA LEU A 56 1.18 0.18 -2.42
C LEU A 56 2.09 -0.13 -3.62
N TYR A 57 1.85 -1.25 -4.31
CA TYR A 57 2.60 -1.61 -5.52
C TYR A 57 2.46 -0.60 -6.67
N LYS A 58 1.31 0.06 -6.81
CA LYS A 58 1.12 1.11 -7.81
C LYS A 58 1.86 2.39 -7.44
N GLU A 59 2.04 2.66 -6.15
CA GLU A 59 2.78 3.81 -5.64
C GLU A 59 4.30 3.61 -5.80
N ASP A 60 4.82 2.46 -5.39
CA ASP A 60 6.23 2.08 -5.60
C ASP A 60 6.37 0.59 -5.96
N SER A 61 6.37 0.32 -7.26
CA SER A 61 6.46 -1.05 -7.79
C SER A 61 7.78 -1.75 -7.48
N VAL A 62 8.85 -1.02 -7.15
CA VAL A 62 10.16 -1.61 -6.83
C VAL A 62 10.17 -2.03 -5.37
N LYS A 63 9.78 -1.13 -4.46
CA LYS A 63 9.73 -1.37 -3.02
C LYS A 63 8.76 -2.49 -2.66
N TYR A 64 7.57 -2.51 -3.25
CA TYR A 64 6.51 -3.45 -2.89
C TYR A 64 6.42 -4.69 -3.78
N LYS A 65 7.37 -4.89 -4.70
CA LYS A 65 7.35 -6.00 -5.66
C LYS A 65 7.16 -7.37 -5.00
N MET A 66 7.94 -7.66 -3.96
CA MET A 66 7.94 -8.99 -3.33
C MET A 66 6.63 -9.30 -2.62
N VAL A 67 6.13 -8.35 -1.82
CA VAL A 67 4.84 -8.52 -1.12
C VAL A 67 3.67 -8.59 -2.11
N HIS A 68 3.72 -7.87 -3.22
CA HIS A 68 2.72 -7.97 -4.28
C HIS A 68 2.71 -9.34 -4.95
N ILE A 69 3.87 -9.89 -5.28
CA ILE A 69 3.99 -11.23 -5.89
C ILE A 69 3.43 -12.30 -4.93
N ILE A 70 3.81 -12.25 -3.65
CA ILE A 70 3.34 -13.23 -2.66
C ILE A 70 1.83 -13.06 -2.43
N GLY A 71 1.35 -11.82 -2.26
CA GLY A 71 -0.07 -11.53 -2.09
C GLY A 71 -0.93 -11.97 -3.28
N THR A 72 -0.41 -11.84 -4.50
CA THR A 72 -1.10 -12.31 -5.72
C THR A 72 -1.22 -13.83 -5.77
N LYS A 73 -0.23 -14.56 -5.23
CA LYS A 73 -0.30 -16.03 -5.12
C LYS A 73 -1.28 -16.43 -4.03
N LEU A 74 -1.20 -15.80 -2.85
CA LEU A 74 -2.10 -16.07 -1.72
C LEU A 74 -3.56 -15.84 -2.07
N SER A 75 -3.88 -14.77 -2.81
CA SER A 75 -5.27 -14.47 -3.20
C SER A 75 -5.89 -15.51 -4.14
N LYS A 76 -5.10 -16.43 -4.68
CA LYS A 76 -5.55 -17.51 -5.57
C LYS A 76 -5.29 -18.90 -5.00
N GLU A 77 -4.68 -19.01 -3.83
CA GLU A 77 -4.27 -20.28 -3.25
C GLU A 77 -5.45 -20.97 -2.57
N SER A 78 -5.92 -22.06 -3.17
CA SER A 78 -7.04 -22.85 -2.65
C SER A 78 -6.59 -23.92 -1.64
N ASN A 79 -5.32 -24.31 -1.66
CA ASN A 79 -4.78 -25.29 -0.72
C ASN A 79 -4.47 -24.61 0.63
N ILE A 80 -5.12 -25.08 1.70
CA ILE A 80 -5.02 -24.46 3.04
C ILE A 80 -3.60 -24.51 3.59
N GLU A 81 -2.87 -25.60 3.39
CA GLU A 81 -1.49 -25.74 3.89
C GLU A 81 -0.52 -24.83 3.14
N ALA A 82 -0.65 -24.78 1.81
CA ALA A 82 0.13 -23.89 0.95
C ALA A 82 -0.20 -22.42 1.25
N TYR A 83 -1.47 -22.09 1.50
CA TYR A 83 -1.91 -20.76 1.92
C TYR A 83 -1.27 -20.38 3.25
N SER A 84 -1.33 -21.27 4.26
CA SER A 84 -0.74 -21.02 5.57
C SER A 84 0.76 -20.75 5.50
N LEU A 85 1.50 -21.58 4.75
CA LEU A 85 2.93 -21.38 4.52
C LEU A 85 3.23 -20.07 3.77
N GLY A 86 2.44 -19.78 2.73
CA GLY A 86 2.54 -18.54 1.97
C GLY A 86 2.25 -17.31 2.83
N TYR A 87 1.29 -17.39 3.75
CA TYR A 87 0.88 -16.31 4.66
C TYR A 87 1.99 -15.97 5.65
N GLU A 88 2.69 -16.98 6.19
CA GLU A 88 3.88 -16.76 7.01
C GLU A 88 5.02 -16.10 6.22
N ASN A 89 5.24 -16.52 4.98
CA ASN A 89 6.23 -15.88 4.11
C ASN A 89 5.85 -14.44 3.77
N PHE A 90 4.56 -14.18 3.52
CA PHE A 90 4.04 -12.84 3.30
C PHE A 90 4.31 -11.93 4.49
N LYS A 91 3.97 -12.35 5.72
CA LYS A 91 4.23 -11.59 6.94
C LYS A 91 5.71 -11.26 7.11
N LYS A 92 6.60 -12.23 6.85
CA LYS A 92 8.05 -12.02 6.93
C LYS A 92 8.53 -10.96 5.96
N GLU A 93 8.12 -11.02 4.69
CA GLU A 93 8.52 -10.01 3.71
C GLU A 93 7.88 -8.64 4.00
N PHE A 94 6.62 -8.62 4.43
CA PHE A 94 5.93 -7.38 4.79
C PHE A 94 6.59 -6.65 5.97
N ASN A 95 7.02 -7.38 6.99
CA ASN A 95 7.71 -6.79 8.14
C ASN A 95 9.08 -6.17 7.80
N LYS A 96 9.69 -6.51 6.66
CA LYS A 96 10.93 -5.85 6.19
C LYS A 96 10.68 -4.46 5.59
N LEU A 97 9.43 -4.10 5.33
CA LEU A 97 9.04 -2.81 4.76
C LEU A 97 8.79 -1.73 5.83
N LYS A 98 8.81 -2.13 7.11
CA LYS A 98 8.70 -1.26 8.28
C LYS A 98 10.08 -0.79 8.72
#